data_AF-A0A4Y6Q023-F1
#
_entry.id   AF-A0A4Y6Q023-F1
#
_cell.length_a   1.000
_cell.length_b   1.000
_cell.length_c   1.000
_cell.angle_alpha   90.00
_cell.angle_beta   90.00
_cell.angle_gamma   90.00
#
_symmetry.space_group_name_H-M   'P 1'
#
loop_
_entity.id
_entity.type
_entity.pdbx_description
1 polymer ?
#
loop_
_entity_poly.entity_id
_entity_poly.type
_entity_poly.pdbx_seq_one_letter_code
_entity_poly.pdbx_strand_id
1 'polypeptide(L)'
;MSTHRETGEIEGPFPTDDPVFRLIEFYLANGYRIVERQKEPSDAQSSEDDTAPLTGATVERGRAGAGWWTSNMTELHTSVVIERHDELMRVSYTVDTSGQLLNEAEQAFWSREIRSAQRFARGDADEPRDLRKEEERRAENQKDELMSIGLWGAIGVFTLIVVLAFLGII
;
A
#
# COMPACT_ATOMS: atom_id res chain seq x y z
N MET A 1 5.48 12.44 -13.71
CA MET A 1 4.86 11.30 -13.00
C MET A 1 5.22 11.47 -11.53
N SER A 2 4.23 11.51 -10.64
CA SER A 2 4.49 11.64 -9.19
C SER A 2 4.62 10.24 -8.61
N THR A 3 5.60 10.04 -7.73
CA THR A 3 5.89 8.73 -7.15
C THR A 3 6.20 8.93 -5.68
N HIS A 4 5.55 8.11 -4.84
CA HIS A 4 5.90 8.01 -3.43
C HIS A 4 6.79 6.79 -3.22
N ARG A 5 7.83 6.94 -2.41
CA ARG A 5 8.76 5.88 -2.04
C ARG A 5 8.84 5.80 -0.53
N GLU A 6 8.77 4.58 -0.02
CA GLU A 6 8.87 4.27 1.39
C GLU A 6 9.74 3.03 1.52
N THR A 7 10.67 3.01 2.47
CA THR A 7 11.53 1.84 2.72
C THR A 7 11.39 1.44 4.18
N GLY A 8 11.13 0.16 4.41
CA GLY A 8 11.13 -0.47 5.71
C GLY A 8 12.29 -1.44 5.83
N GLU A 9 12.92 -1.45 7.00
CA GLU A 9 13.90 -2.46 7.36
C GLU A 9 13.31 -3.33 8.49
N ILE A 10 13.41 -4.64 8.31
CA ILE A 10 12.87 -5.65 9.21
C ILE A 10 14.07 -6.43 9.74
N GLU A 11 14.45 -6.15 10.98
CA GLU A 11 15.49 -6.90 11.68
C GLU A 11 14.94 -8.21 12.24
N GLY A 12 15.79 -9.25 12.26
CA GLY A 12 15.51 -10.52 12.94
C GLY A 12 15.45 -10.39 14.47
N PRO A 13 15.30 -11.53 15.20
CA PRO A 13 15.29 -12.90 14.68
C PRO A 13 14.00 -13.26 13.94
N PHE A 14 14.11 -14.18 12.97
CA PHE A 14 12.96 -14.74 12.25
C PHE A 14 12.67 -16.17 12.73
N PRO A 15 11.39 -16.56 12.87
CA PRO A 15 11.02 -17.89 13.32
C PRO A 15 11.12 -18.96 12.22
N THR A 16 11.51 -18.59 10.99
CA THR A 16 11.56 -19.46 9.80
C THR A 16 12.90 -19.32 9.09
N ASP A 17 13.35 -20.39 8.45
CA ASP A 17 14.56 -20.43 7.62
C ASP A 17 14.39 -19.66 6.29
N ASP A 18 13.13 -19.45 5.87
CA ASP A 18 12.76 -18.63 4.70
C ASP A 18 11.83 -17.46 5.09
N PRO A 19 12.41 -16.37 5.63
CA PRO A 19 11.63 -15.19 6.01
C PRO A 19 11.13 -14.38 4.81
N VAL A 20 11.78 -14.52 3.65
CA VAL A 20 11.35 -13.89 2.39
C VAL A 20 10.03 -14.51 1.93
N PHE A 21 9.92 -15.85 1.95
CA PHE A 21 8.69 -16.54 1.63
C PHE A 21 7.53 -16.09 2.54
N ARG A 22 7.77 -15.96 3.85
CA ARG A 22 6.77 -15.48 4.80
C ARG A 22 6.30 -14.05 4.50
N LEU A 23 7.20 -13.15 4.08
CA LEU A 23 6.79 -11.83 3.61
C LEU A 23 5.96 -11.89 2.34
N ILE A 24 6.32 -12.76 1.38
CA ILE A 24 5.51 -12.97 0.17
C ILE A 24 4.10 -13.42 0.53
N GLU A 25 3.92 -14.34 1.47
CA GLU A 25 2.59 -14.77 1.94
C GLU A 25 1.77 -13.59 2.50
N PHE A 26 2.39 -12.71 3.30
CA PHE A 26 1.74 -11.50 3.78
C PHE A 26 1.24 -10.61 2.64
N TYR A 27 2.08 -10.39 1.62
CA TYR A 27 1.73 -9.55 0.48
C TYR A 27 0.64 -10.20 -0.39
N LEU A 28 0.72 -11.50 -0.65
CA LEU A 28 -0.31 -12.24 -1.37
C LEU A 28 -1.67 -12.13 -0.66
N ALA A 29 -1.70 -12.28 0.67
CA ALA A 29 -2.91 -12.10 1.46
C ALA A 29 -3.49 -10.68 1.36
N ASN A 30 -2.63 -9.67 1.17
CA ASN A 30 -3.00 -8.27 0.97
C ASN A 30 -3.26 -7.91 -0.52
N GLY A 31 -3.43 -8.92 -1.38
CA GLY A 31 -3.85 -8.75 -2.78
C GLY A 31 -2.72 -8.38 -3.74
N TYR A 32 -1.46 -8.54 -3.34
CA TYR A 32 -0.34 -8.45 -4.26
C TYR A 32 -0.22 -9.71 -5.12
N ARG A 33 0.49 -9.61 -6.23
CA ARG A 33 0.91 -10.72 -7.09
C ARG A 33 2.43 -10.74 -7.17
N ILE A 34 3.00 -11.93 -7.31
CA ILE A 34 4.44 -12.08 -7.55
C ILE A 34 4.75 -11.72 -9.00
N VAL A 35 5.73 -10.84 -9.18
CA VAL A 35 6.28 -10.47 -10.49
C VAL A 35 7.58 -11.22 -10.74
N GLU A 36 8.43 -11.30 -9.72
CA GLU A 36 9.76 -11.90 -9.83
C GLU A 36 10.15 -12.55 -8.49
N ARG A 37 10.86 -13.68 -8.56
CA ARG A 37 11.52 -14.32 -7.41
C ARG A 37 13.01 -14.35 -7.68
N GLN A 38 13.79 -14.02 -6.66
CA GLN A 38 15.25 -14.07 -6.70
C GLN A 38 15.71 -15.21 -5.79
N LYS A 39 16.56 -16.07 -6.36
CA LYS A 39 17.17 -17.20 -5.66
C LYS A 39 18.67 -17.00 -5.60
N GLU A 40 19.28 -17.58 -4.58
CA GLU A 40 20.74 -17.62 -4.50
C GLU A 40 21.30 -18.39 -5.71
N PRO A 41 22.34 -17.86 -6.40
CA PRO A 41 22.97 -18.59 -7.49
C PRO A 41 23.62 -19.86 -6.95
N SER A 42 23.03 -21.01 -7.25
CA SER A 42 23.65 -22.30 -6.99
C SER A 42 24.86 -22.46 -7.92
N ASP A 43 26.05 -22.59 -7.34
CA ASP A 43 27.30 -22.90 -8.08
C ASP A 43 27.27 -24.30 -8.74
N ALA A 44 26.22 -25.09 -8.50
CA ALA A 44 25.97 -26.34 -9.21
C ALA A 44 25.07 -26.10 -10.42
N GLN A 45 25.68 -26.03 -11.61
CA GLN A 45 24.98 -26.24 -12.88
C GLN A 45 24.09 -27.48 -12.78
N SER A 46 22.80 -27.30 -13.05
CA SER A 46 21.78 -28.35 -13.15
C SER A 46 21.24 -28.86 -11.82
N SER A 47 20.13 -28.27 -11.38
CA SER A 47 19.02 -29.06 -10.83
C SER A 47 17.75 -28.19 -10.83
N GLU A 48 16.68 -28.72 -11.40
CA GLU A 48 15.29 -28.25 -11.22
C GLU A 48 14.82 -28.43 -9.76
N ASP A 49 15.69 -28.19 -8.78
CA ASP A 49 15.35 -28.31 -7.37
C ASP A 49 14.85 -26.95 -6.89
N ASP A 50 13.52 -26.86 -6.74
CA ASP A 50 12.81 -25.63 -6.37
C ASP A 50 13.06 -25.22 -4.90
N THR A 51 13.97 -25.91 -4.21
CA THR A 51 14.23 -25.84 -2.77
C THR A 51 15.31 -24.83 -2.34
N ALA A 52 16.00 -24.18 -3.28
CA ALA A 52 16.97 -23.14 -2.93
C ALA A 52 16.30 -21.96 -2.21
N PRO A 53 16.89 -21.42 -1.12
CA PRO A 53 16.29 -20.35 -0.34
C PRO A 53 16.13 -19.07 -1.16
N LEU A 54 15.01 -18.37 -0.95
CA LEU A 54 14.76 -17.08 -1.61
C LEU A 54 15.64 -15.99 -1.01
N THR A 55 16.33 -15.25 -1.88
CA THR A 55 17.13 -14.07 -1.51
C THR A 55 16.33 -12.78 -1.69
N GLY A 56 15.25 -12.82 -2.47
CA GLY A 56 14.38 -11.68 -2.65
C GLY A 56 13.17 -11.99 -3.54
N ALA A 57 12.27 -11.01 -3.64
CA ALA A 57 11.13 -11.07 -4.53
C ALA A 57 10.60 -9.67 -4.84
N THR A 58 9.98 -9.54 -6.02
CA THR A 58 9.22 -8.35 -6.41
C THR A 58 7.75 -8.72 -6.46
N VAL A 59 6.91 -7.98 -5.75
CA VAL A 59 5.46 -8.14 -5.73
C VAL A 59 4.76 -6.84 -6.10
N GLU A 60 3.59 -6.93 -6.74
CA GLU A 60 2.83 -5.77 -7.22
C GLU A 60 1.36 -5.82 -6.82
N ARG A 61 0.75 -4.65 -6.61
CA ARG A 61 -0.70 -4.47 -6.44
C ARG A 61 -1.18 -3.26 -7.23
N GLY A 62 -2.49 -3.19 -7.47
CA GLY A 62 -3.18 -2.01 -7.98
C GLY A 62 -3.01 -1.80 -9.49
N ARG A 63 -3.45 -0.64 -9.97
CA ARG A 63 -3.48 -0.32 -11.41
C ARG A 63 -2.73 0.97 -11.71
N ALA A 64 -1.89 0.95 -12.74
CA ALA A 64 -1.15 2.14 -13.19
C ALA A 64 -2.10 3.30 -13.51
N GLY A 65 -1.75 4.50 -13.04
CA GLY A 65 -2.56 5.70 -13.20
C GLY A 65 -3.73 5.84 -12.21
N ALA A 66 -3.95 4.89 -11.29
CA ALA A 66 -5.09 4.93 -10.37
C ALA A 66 -5.16 6.17 -9.48
N GLY A 67 -4.03 6.84 -9.25
CA GLY A 67 -4.00 8.12 -8.56
C GLY A 67 -4.89 9.20 -9.18
N TRP A 68 -5.36 9.11 -10.42
CA TRP A 68 -6.28 10.13 -10.92
C TRP A 68 -7.72 10.01 -10.39
N TRP A 69 -8.12 8.86 -9.85
CA TRP A 69 -9.53 8.58 -9.54
C TRP A 69 -9.81 7.93 -8.19
N THR A 70 -8.81 7.38 -7.49
CA THR A 70 -9.05 6.67 -6.23
C THR A 70 -8.27 7.26 -5.07
N SER A 71 -8.93 7.57 -3.96
CA SER A 71 -8.25 7.86 -2.70
C SER A 71 -7.89 6.60 -1.91
N ASN A 72 -8.26 5.41 -2.39
CA ASN A 72 -7.94 4.13 -1.73
C ASN A 72 -6.49 3.73 -2.01
N MET A 73 -5.64 3.74 -0.98
CA MET A 73 -4.21 3.44 -1.14
C MET A 73 -3.96 2.01 -1.64
N THR A 74 -4.89 1.08 -1.40
CA THR A 74 -4.73 -0.31 -1.88
C THR A 74 -4.95 -0.48 -3.38
N GLU A 75 -5.61 0.49 -4.04
CA GLU A 75 -5.86 0.47 -5.48
C GLU A 75 -4.72 1.10 -6.30
N LEU A 76 -3.86 1.90 -5.63
CA LEU A 76 -2.71 2.53 -6.27
C LEU A 76 -1.72 1.48 -6.76
N HIS A 77 -1.15 1.72 -7.95
CA HIS A 77 -0.10 0.85 -8.45
C HIS A 77 1.10 0.90 -7.52
N THR A 78 1.40 -0.24 -6.92
CA THR A 78 2.44 -0.37 -5.91
C THR A 78 3.33 -1.53 -6.26
N SER A 79 4.63 -1.28 -6.39
CA SER A 79 5.67 -2.29 -6.50
C SER A 79 6.42 -2.37 -5.18
N VAL A 80 6.59 -3.58 -4.66
CA VAL A 80 7.34 -3.85 -3.44
C VAL A 80 8.48 -4.79 -3.77
N VAL A 81 9.69 -4.38 -3.45
CA VAL A 81 10.91 -5.17 -3.58
C VAL A 81 11.32 -5.64 -2.20
N ILE A 82 11.42 -6.95 -2.03
CA ILE A 82 11.84 -7.63 -0.81
C ILE A 82 13.25 -8.16 -1.05
N GLU A 83 14.21 -7.77 -0.21
CA GLU A 83 15.61 -8.18 -0.30
C GLU A 83 16.07 -8.71 1.05
N ARG A 84 16.73 -9.87 1.04
CA ARG A 84 17.41 -10.43 2.22
C ARG A 84 18.85 -9.95 2.27
N HIS A 85 19.26 -9.46 3.42
CA HIS A 85 20.63 -9.06 3.73
C HIS A 85 21.03 -9.67 5.08
N ASP A 86 21.67 -10.83 5.07
CA ASP A 86 22.10 -11.55 6.28
C ASP A 86 20.96 -11.73 7.32
N GLU A 87 20.97 -10.93 8.39
CA GLU A 87 20.00 -10.92 9.50
C GLU A 87 18.88 -9.85 9.34
N LEU A 88 18.91 -9.12 8.23
CA LEU A 88 17.99 -8.03 7.89
C LEU A 88 17.18 -8.41 6.64
N MET A 89 15.92 -8.00 6.60
CA MET A 89 15.18 -7.89 5.35
C MET A 89 14.88 -6.43 5.05
N ARG A 90 15.15 -6.00 3.83
CA ARG A 90 14.75 -4.70 3.32
C ARG A 90 13.50 -4.84 2.46
N VAL A 91 12.55 -3.96 2.69
CA VAL A 91 11.29 -3.89 1.95
C VAL A 91 11.15 -2.48 1.40
N SER A 92 11.19 -2.34 0.07
CA SER A 92 11.13 -1.04 -0.60
C SER A 92 9.86 -0.91 -1.42
N TYR A 93 9.09 0.13 -1.15
CA TYR A 93 7.84 0.47 -1.83
C TYR A 93 8.09 1.55 -2.88
N THR A 94 7.49 1.35 -4.05
CA THR A 94 7.33 2.37 -5.08
C THR A 94 5.85 2.45 -5.44
N VAL A 95 5.23 3.59 -5.15
CA VAL A 95 3.78 3.83 -5.31
C VAL A 95 3.55 4.90 -6.37
N ASP A 96 2.72 4.61 -7.36
CA ASP A 96 2.25 5.58 -8.34
C ASP A 96 1.16 6.48 -7.70
N THR A 97 1.54 7.72 -7.43
CA THR A 97 0.66 8.75 -6.85
C THR A 97 0.32 9.83 -7.88
N SER A 98 0.34 9.48 -9.17
CA SER A 98 0.06 10.42 -10.25
C SER A 98 -1.30 11.10 -10.07
N GLY A 99 -1.31 12.43 -10.05
CA GLY A 99 -2.53 13.22 -9.88
C GLY A 99 -2.93 13.50 -8.43
N GLN A 100 -2.17 13.03 -7.43
CA GLN A 100 -2.49 13.22 -6.02
C GLN A 100 -1.31 13.79 -5.22
N LEU A 101 -1.67 14.55 -4.18
CA LEU A 101 -0.80 14.88 -3.07
C LEU A 101 -1.33 14.09 -1.86
N LEU A 102 -0.52 13.14 -1.37
CA LEU A 102 -0.92 12.31 -0.25
C LEU A 102 -0.93 13.12 1.04
N ASN A 103 -2.02 13.05 1.80
CA ASN A 103 -2.08 13.59 3.17
C ASN A 103 -1.37 12.67 4.18
N GLU A 104 -1.25 13.10 5.43
CA GLU A 104 -0.56 12.35 6.48
C GLU A 104 -1.19 10.96 6.73
N ALA A 105 -2.50 10.84 6.67
CA ALA A 105 -3.19 9.56 6.91
C ALA A 105 -2.92 8.54 5.79
N GLU A 106 -2.86 9.03 4.55
CA GLU A 106 -2.53 8.28 3.33
C GLU A 106 -1.04 7.87 3.32
N GLN A 107 -0.13 8.77 3.67
CA GLN A 107 1.29 8.43 3.82
C GLN A 107 1.49 7.38 4.93
N ALA A 108 0.80 7.55 6.07
CA ALA A 108 0.87 6.62 7.18
C ALA A 108 0.31 5.22 6.88
N PHE A 109 -0.45 5.04 5.78
CA PHE A 109 -0.89 3.71 5.35
C PHE A 109 0.31 2.80 5.06
N TRP A 110 1.29 3.28 4.31
CA TRP A 110 2.46 2.50 3.91
C TRP A 110 3.31 2.08 5.10
N SER A 111 3.53 2.99 6.05
CA SER A 111 4.24 2.66 7.29
C SER A 111 3.42 1.72 8.21
N ARG A 112 2.08 1.68 8.12
CA ARG A 112 1.26 0.65 8.80
C ARG A 112 1.38 -0.71 8.12
N GLU A 113 1.44 -0.75 6.79
CA GLU A 113 1.62 -1.98 6.02
C GLU A 113 2.99 -2.60 6.30
N ILE A 114 4.08 -1.82 6.28
CA ILE A 114 5.43 -2.27 6.67
C ILE A 114 5.44 -2.84 8.10
N ARG A 115 4.85 -2.13 9.07
CA ARG A 115 4.79 -2.62 10.46
C ARG A 115 3.98 -3.90 10.60
N SER A 116 2.93 -4.06 9.79
CA SER A 116 2.13 -5.30 9.79
C SER A 116 2.91 -6.46 9.17
N ALA A 117 3.64 -6.21 8.07
CA ALA A 117 4.55 -7.17 7.46
C ALA A 117 5.67 -7.59 8.43
N GLN A 118 6.28 -6.63 9.13
CA GLN A 118 7.30 -6.86 10.15
C GLN A 118 6.79 -7.78 11.27
N ARG A 119 5.62 -7.47 11.83
CA ARG A 119 5.02 -8.31 12.88
C ARG A 119 4.73 -9.73 12.38
N PHE A 120 4.19 -9.87 11.18
CA PHE A 120 3.92 -11.17 10.60
C PHE A 120 5.20 -11.96 10.34
N ALA A 121 6.23 -11.33 9.78
CA ALA A 121 7.52 -11.97 9.49
C ALA A 121 8.25 -12.41 10.76
N ARG A 122 8.13 -11.66 11.87
CA ARG A 122 8.70 -12.01 13.18
C ARG A 122 7.90 -13.08 13.94
N GLY A 123 6.70 -13.42 13.48
CA GLY A 123 5.81 -14.35 14.18
C GLY A 123 5.00 -13.72 15.32
N ASP A 124 4.94 -12.39 15.40
CA ASP A 124 4.09 -11.65 16.35
C ASP A 124 2.60 -11.65 15.96
N ALA A 125 2.28 -12.27 14.83
CA ALA A 125 0.94 -12.48 14.31
C ALA A 125 0.88 -13.83 13.59
N ASP A 126 -0.11 -14.63 13.94
CA ASP A 126 -0.33 -15.96 13.35
C ASP A 126 -0.89 -15.86 11.92
N GLU A 127 -1.64 -14.81 11.62
CA GLU A 127 -2.26 -14.57 10.31
C GLU A 127 -1.89 -13.19 9.76
N PRO A 128 -1.70 -13.05 8.43
CA PRO A 128 -1.43 -11.76 7.83
C PRO A 128 -2.67 -10.87 7.91
N ARG A 129 -2.51 -9.68 8.50
CA ARG A 129 -3.60 -8.71 8.58
C ARG A 129 -3.90 -8.17 7.17
N ASP A 130 -5.14 -8.35 6.71
CA ASP A 130 -5.64 -7.74 5.48
C ASP A 130 -6.03 -6.28 5.76
N LEU A 131 -5.27 -5.34 5.19
CA LEU A 131 -5.48 -3.90 5.37
C LEU A 131 -6.51 -3.30 4.40
N ARG A 132 -6.97 -4.06 3.40
CA ARG A 132 -7.81 -3.52 2.31
C ARG A 132 -9.16 -3.01 2.79
N LYS A 133 -9.85 -3.79 3.63
CA LYS A 133 -11.18 -3.41 4.14
C LYS A 133 -11.16 -2.15 5.01
N GLU A 134 -10.11 -2.00 5.82
CA GLU A 134 -9.95 -0.81 6.66
C GLU A 134 -9.71 0.44 5.82
N GLU A 135 -8.90 0.28 4.76
CA GLU A 135 -8.56 1.35 3.83
C GLU A 135 -9.72 1.71 2.91
N GLU A 136 -10.49 0.73 2.43
CA GLU A 136 -11.73 0.93 1.67
C GLU A 136 -12.72 1.79 2.49
N ARG A 137 -12.98 1.39 3.74
CA ARG A 137 -13.85 2.16 4.64
C ARG A 137 -13.32 3.57 4.90
N ARG A 138 -11.99 3.75 5.04
CA ARG A 138 -11.38 5.08 5.20
C ARG A 138 -11.62 5.95 3.96
N ALA A 139 -11.38 5.39 2.78
CA ALA A 139 -11.57 6.09 1.51
C ALA A 139 -13.05 6.47 1.28
N GLU A 140 -13.98 5.58 1.60
CA GLU A 140 -15.43 5.85 1.57
C GLU A 140 -15.82 6.99 2.52
N ASN A 141 -15.39 6.95 3.78
CA ASN A 141 -15.68 8.01 4.75
C ASN A 141 -15.17 9.38 4.29
N GLN A 142 -13.97 9.43 3.70
CA GLN A 142 -13.39 10.68 3.17
C GLN A 142 -14.18 11.21 1.97
N LYS A 143 -14.66 10.31 1.10
CA LYS A 143 -15.51 10.68 -0.04
C LYS A 143 -16.84 11.25 0.43
N ASP A 144 -17.46 10.62 1.43
CA ASP A 144 -18.73 11.08 2.01
C ASP A 144 -18.58 12.45 2.68
N GLU A 145 -17.47 12.68 3.40
CA GLU A 145 -17.15 13.98 3.99
C GLU A 145 -17.04 15.07 2.91
N LEU A 146 -16.25 14.82 1.86
CA LEU A 146 -16.08 15.77 0.75
C LEU A 146 -17.40 16.06 0.01
N MET A 147 -18.22 15.03 -0.23
CA MET A 147 -19.54 15.21 -0.85
C MET A 147 -20.48 16.02 0.05
N SER A 148 -20.46 15.78 1.36
CA SER A 148 -21.29 16.52 2.31
C SER A 148 -20.90 18.01 2.37
N ILE A 149 -19.60 18.33 2.40
CA ILE A 149 -19.09 19.70 2.37
C ILE A 149 -19.49 20.39 1.07
N GLY A 150 -19.34 19.70 -0.07
CA GLY A 150 -19.74 20.23 -1.37
C GLY A 150 -21.24 20.54 -1.45
N LEU A 151 -22.09 19.63 -0.95
CA LEU A 151 -23.54 19.82 -0.92
C LEU A 151 -23.94 20.99 -0.01
N TRP A 152 -23.39 21.07 1.21
CA TRP A 152 -23.67 22.18 2.13
C TRP A 152 -23.17 23.52 1.58
N GLY A 153 -22.01 23.54 0.93
CA GLY A 153 -21.49 24.72 0.24
C GLY A 153 -22.43 25.18 -0.88
N ALA A 154 -22.91 24.26 -1.72
CA ALA A 154 -23.86 24.57 -2.78
C ALA A 154 -25.19 25.11 -2.23
N ILE A 155 -25.74 24.49 -1.18
CA ILE A 155 -26.95 24.97 -0.48
C ILE A 155 -26.72 26.38 0.09
N GLY A 156 -25.56 26.64 0.69
CA GLY A 156 -25.21 27.95 1.25
C GLY A 156 -25.15 29.03 0.17
N VAL A 157 -24.47 28.77 -0.95
CA VAL A 157 -24.39 29.69 -2.09
C VAL A 157 -25.77 29.94 -2.69
N PHE A 158 -26.57 28.89 -2.90
CA PHE A 158 -27.92 29.00 -3.41
C PHE A 158 -28.80 29.87 -2.49
N THR A 159 -28.74 29.63 -1.18
CA THR A 159 -29.48 30.41 -0.18
C THR A 159 -29.07 31.88 -0.21
N LEU A 160 -27.77 32.16 -0.30
CA LEU A 160 -27.26 33.53 -0.41
C LEU A 160 -27.78 34.24 -1.67
N ILE A 161 -27.77 33.57 -2.82
CA ILE A 161 -28.30 34.11 -4.08
C ILE A 161 -29.79 34.43 -3.94
N VAL A 162 -30.59 33.53 -3.36
CA VAL A 162 -32.02 33.74 -3.14
C VAL A 162 -32.28 34.94 -2.22
N VAL A 163 -31.52 35.09 -1.14
CA VAL A 163 -31.65 36.23 -0.20
C VAL A 163 -31.27 37.55 -0.90
N LEU A 164 -30.17 37.58 -1.65
CA LEU A 164 -29.73 38.75 -2.38
C LEU A 164 -30.74 39.19 -3.46
N ALA A 165 -31.35 38.22 -4.15
CA ALA A 165 -32.43 38.48 -5.11
C ALA A 165 -33.69 39.05 -4.44
N PHE A 166 -34.07 38.53 -3.26
CA PHE A 166 -35.19 39.07 -2.48
C PHE A 166 -34.95 40.49 -1.98
N LEU A 167 -33.71 40.83 -1.66
CA LEU A 167 -33.30 42.18 -1.25
C LEU A 167 -33.16 43.16 -2.43
N GLY A 168 -33.33 42.71 -3.68
CA GLY A 168 -33.21 43.53 -4.88
C GLY A 168 -31.80 44.03 -5.15
N ILE A 169 -30.78 43.37 -4.59
CA ILE A 169 -29.36 43.70 -4.81
C ILE A 169 -28.88 43.16 -6.17
N ILE A 170 -29.49 42.07 -6.62
CA ILE A 170 -29.35 41.43 -7.94
C ILE A 170 -30.75 41.10 -8.44
#